data_AF-A0A179IA51-F1
#
_entry.id   AF-A0A179IA51-F1
#
_cell.length_a   1.000
_cell.length_b   1.000
_cell.length_c   1.000
_cell.angle_alpha   90.00
_cell.angle_beta   90.00
_cell.angle_gamma   90.00
#
_symmetry.space_group_name_H-M   'P 1'
#
loop_
_entity.id
_entity.type
_entity.pdbx_description
1 polymer ?
#
loop_
_entity_poly.entity_id
_entity_poly.type
_entity_poly.pdbx_seq_one_letter_code
_entity_poly.pdbx_strand_id
1 'polypeptide(L)'
;MAHQLSIPSCILTPNDINHLPPIRKPLRINIEGPTVSIEKLLPGVSWQTQDCPTKFPQPAGPPLADLTYRAVYGQAPASDADLVLRDEYLGWIRRPVPTRHIDYYGVTFDHCVPENDEDPEVLQINIFEMDDDDGAYARAGLLFPVDPRQYAGVKILAAPRCCQRRRGKTDRRRVNNQVFMRLARDNGVSWEAIYKTMFPEQQQLGSTV
;
A
#
# COMPACT_ATOMS: atom_id res chain seq x y z
N MET A 1 -4.93 -13.07 -19.10
CA MET A 1 -3.50 -13.19 -18.73
C MET A 1 -3.18 -12.11 -17.71
N ALA A 2 -2.27 -12.36 -16.78
CA ALA A 2 -1.88 -11.39 -15.76
C ALA A 2 -0.96 -10.31 -16.36
N HIS A 3 -1.16 -9.06 -15.96
CA HIS A 3 -0.27 -7.95 -16.34
C HIS A 3 0.97 -7.94 -15.44
N GLN A 4 2.07 -7.38 -15.95
CA GLN A 4 3.28 -7.21 -15.17
C GLN A 4 3.19 -5.93 -14.31
N LEU A 5 3.53 -6.03 -13.02
CA LEU A 5 3.78 -4.86 -12.18
C LEU A 5 5.13 -4.23 -12.57
N SER A 6 5.12 -2.95 -12.92
CA SER A 6 6.31 -2.23 -13.40
C SER A 6 6.64 -1.06 -12.49
N ILE A 7 7.81 -1.10 -11.86
CA ILE A 7 8.39 0.03 -11.11
C ILE A 7 9.59 0.56 -11.91
N PRO A 8 9.52 1.78 -12.48
CA PRO A 8 10.62 2.34 -13.25
C PRO A 8 11.79 2.74 -12.33
N SER A 9 12.96 3.02 -12.90
CA SER A 9 14.09 3.58 -12.15
C SER A 9 13.76 4.94 -11.54
N CYS A 10 14.52 5.34 -10.51
CA CYS A 10 14.30 6.62 -9.84
C CYS A 10 14.57 7.78 -10.81
N ILE A 11 13.72 8.81 -10.77
CA ILE A 11 13.90 10.03 -11.57
C ILE A 11 14.86 11.03 -10.91
N LEU A 12 15.09 10.90 -9.60
CA LEU A 12 15.94 11.81 -8.85
C LEU A 12 17.42 11.50 -9.10
N THR A 13 18.23 12.55 -9.15
CA THR A 13 19.70 12.46 -9.24
C THR A 13 20.32 13.21 -8.07
N PRO A 14 20.94 12.53 -7.09
CA PRO A 14 21.08 11.07 -6.97
C PRO A 14 19.74 10.37 -6.68
N ASN A 15 19.68 9.06 -6.97
CA ASN A 15 18.51 8.22 -6.66
C ASN A 15 18.15 8.30 -5.18
N ASP A 16 16.86 8.30 -4.88
CA ASP A 16 16.39 8.15 -3.51
C ASP A 16 16.78 6.79 -2.94
N ILE A 17 17.27 6.77 -1.70
CA ILE A 17 17.78 5.58 -1.01
C ILE A 17 16.73 4.48 -0.78
N ASN A 18 15.44 4.80 -0.93
CA ASN A 18 14.31 3.91 -0.75
C ASN A 18 13.58 3.56 -2.05
N HIS A 19 13.95 4.13 -3.21
CA HIS A 19 13.21 3.89 -4.47
C HIS A 19 13.24 2.42 -4.92
N LEU A 20 14.42 1.80 -4.82
CA LEU A 20 14.66 0.35 -4.97
C LEU A 20 15.74 -0.01 -3.95
N PRO A 21 15.34 -0.22 -2.69
CA PRO A 21 16.25 -0.35 -1.56
C PRO A 21 17.08 -1.64 -1.67
N PRO A 22 18.28 -1.69 -1.05
CA PRO A 22 19.02 -2.93 -0.91
C PRO A 22 18.22 -4.01 -0.19
N ILE A 23 18.39 -5.28 -0.59
CA ILE A 23 17.70 -6.46 -0.03
C ILE A 23 17.92 -6.71 1.47
N ARG A 24 18.83 -5.98 2.12
CA ARG A 24 19.08 -6.11 3.56
C ARG A 24 18.53 -4.94 4.36
N LYS A 25 17.90 -3.97 3.70
CA LYS A 25 17.38 -2.77 4.35
C LYS A 25 16.02 -3.11 4.98
N PRO A 26 15.89 -2.99 6.33
CA PRO A 26 14.61 -3.16 6.99
C PRO A 26 13.61 -2.11 6.51
N LEU A 27 12.48 -2.55 5.98
CA LEU A 27 11.42 -1.66 5.49
C LEU A 27 10.04 -2.28 5.69
N ARG A 28 9.09 -1.43 6.07
CA ARG A 28 7.67 -1.70 5.90
C ARG A 28 7.22 -1.18 4.54
N ILE A 29 6.81 -2.08 3.66
CA ILE A 29 6.42 -1.76 2.29
C ILE A 29 4.90 -1.70 2.23
N ASN A 30 4.37 -0.57 1.77
CA ASN A 30 2.95 -0.41 1.46
C ASN A 30 2.80 -0.18 -0.04
N ILE A 31 2.01 -1.03 -0.69
CA ILE A 31 1.56 -0.81 -2.07
C ILE A 31 0.05 -0.63 -2.07
N GLU A 32 -0.43 0.41 -2.74
CA GLU A 32 -1.87 0.71 -2.82
C GLU A 32 -2.26 1.28 -4.17
N GLY A 33 -3.50 1.04 -4.59
CA GLY A 33 -3.97 1.41 -5.91
C GLY A 33 -5.44 1.12 -6.18
N PRO A 34 -5.93 1.55 -7.36
CA PRO A 34 -7.27 1.20 -7.82
C PRO A 34 -7.45 -0.31 -7.94
N THR A 35 -8.59 -0.83 -7.45
CA THR A 35 -8.93 -2.27 -7.50
C THR A 35 -8.84 -2.81 -8.93
N VAL A 36 -9.30 -2.04 -9.91
CA VAL A 36 -9.28 -2.41 -11.33
C VAL A 36 -7.86 -2.70 -11.87
N SER A 37 -6.84 -1.99 -11.39
CA SER A 37 -5.44 -2.26 -11.76
C SER A 37 -4.93 -3.53 -11.09
N ILE A 38 -5.33 -3.77 -9.84
CA ILE A 38 -4.92 -4.94 -9.07
C ILE A 38 -5.56 -6.21 -9.62
N GLU A 39 -6.80 -6.15 -10.10
CA GLU A 39 -7.47 -7.25 -10.81
C GLU A 39 -6.77 -7.61 -12.13
N LYS A 40 -6.21 -6.62 -12.84
CA LYS A 40 -5.38 -6.86 -14.04
C LYS A 40 -4.06 -7.56 -13.70
N LEU A 41 -3.46 -7.23 -12.56
CA LEU A 41 -2.27 -7.91 -12.02
C LEU A 41 -2.58 -9.34 -11.56
N LEU A 42 -3.75 -9.54 -10.96
CA LEU A 42 -4.16 -10.77 -10.30
C LEU A 42 -5.49 -11.30 -10.86
N PRO A 43 -5.53 -11.66 -12.16
CA PRO A 43 -6.78 -12.10 -12.78
C PRO A 43 -7.26 -13.40 -12.14
N GLY A 44 -8.54 -13.44 -11.77
CA GLY A 44 -9.18 -14.62 -11.17
C GLY A 44 -9.18 -14.64 -9.64
N VAL A 45 -8.51 -13.68 -8.98
CA VAL A 45 -8.67 -13.50 -7.53
C VAL A 45 -10.06 -12.94 -7.24
N SER A 46 -10.77 -13.58 -6.32
CA SER A 46 -12.10 -13.14 -5.88
C SER A 46 -12.00 -12.36 -4.56
N TRP A 47 -12.58 -11.17 -4.53
CA TRP A 47 -12.65 -10.34 -3.32
C TRP A 47 -13.67 -10.90 -2.32
N GLN A 48 -13.29 -10.94 -1.04
CA GLN A 48 -14.12 -11.39 0.07
C GLN A 48 -14.69 -10.18 0.81
N THR A 49 -15.55 -9.43 0.13
CA THR A 49 -16.15 -8.18 0.63
C THR A 49 -17.54 -8.35 1.23
N GLN A 50 -18.06 -9.58 1.26
CA GLN A 50 -19.41 -9.89 1.76
C GLN A 50 -19.47 -10.06 3.28
N ASP A 51 -18.35 -10.38 3.91
CA ASP A 51 -18.24 -10.61 5.34
C ASP A 51 -18.07 -9.30 6.12
N CYS A 52 -18.63 -9.24 7.34
CA CYS A 52 -18.46 -8.11 8.26
C CYS A 52 -18.12 -8.64 9.67
N PRO A 53 -16.89 -8.44 10.16
CA PRO A 53 -15.74 -7.85 9.46
C PRO A 53 -15.25 -8.75 8.31
N THR A 54 -14.62 -8.15 7.30
CA THR A 54 -13.95 -8.92 6.24
C THR A 54 -12.80 -9.73 6.82
N LYS A 55 -12.61 -10.95 6.31
CA LYS A 55 -11.48 -11.79 6.70
C LYS A 55 -10.16 -11.21 6.19
N PHE A 56 -9.16 -11.20 7.06
CA PHE A 56 -7.78 -10.85 6.73
C PHE A 56 -6.91 -12.11 6.57
N PRO A 57 -5.96 -12.11 5.63
CA PRO A 57 -5.87 -11.16 4.51
C PRO A 57 -6.97 -11.45 3.46
N GLN A 58 -7.31 -10.45 2.65
CA GLN A 58 -8.04 -10.70 1.41
C GLN A 58 -7.25 -11.67 0.53
N PRO A 59 -7.92 -12.48 -0.31
CA PRO A 59 -7.22 -13.38 -1.24
C PRO A 59 -6.20 -12.68 -2.16
N ALA A 60 -6.37 -11.38 -2.43
CA ALA A 60 -5.43 -10.58 -3.23
C ALA A 60 -4.18 -10.13 -2.46
N GLY A 61 -4.21 -10.11 -1.12
CA GLY A 61 -3.14 -9.57 -0.28
C GLY A 61 -1.80 -10.29 -0.46
N PRO A 62 -1.71 -11.60 -0.18
CA PRO A 62 -0.47 -12.36 -0.35
C PRO A 62 0.13 -12.27 -1.76
N PRO A 63 -0.62 -12.49 -2.86
CA PRO A 63 -0.03 -12.42 -4.20
C PRO A 63 0.34 -10.99 -4.61
N LEU A 64 -0.38 -9.95 -4.16
CA LEU A 64 0.03 -8.56 -4.42
C LEU A 64 1.34 -8.22 -3.69
N ALA A 65 1.51 -8.69 -2.46
CA ALA A 65 2.74 -8.51 -1.71
C ALA A 65 3.92 -9.24 -2.38
N ASP A 66 3.74 -10.49 -2.82
CA ASP A 66 4.78 -11.25 -3.54
C ASP A 66 5.18 -10.56 -4.86
N LEU A 67 4.20 -10.12 -5.67
CA LEU A 67 4.49 -9.36 -6.89
C LEU A 67 5.27 -8.08 -6.61
N THR A 68 4.92 -7.38 -5.54
CA THR A 68 5.59 -6.14 -5.12
C THR A 68 7.01 -6.43 -4.67
N TYR A 69 7.22 -7.47 -3.86
CA TYR A 69 8.53 -7.91 -3.42
C TYR A 69 9.43 -8.21 -4.63
N ARG A 70 8.94 -9.00 -5.60
CA ARG A 70 9.68 -9.32 -6.82
C ARG A 70 10.01 -8.07 -7.65
N ALA A 71 9.08 -7.13 -7.75
CA ALA A 71 9.30 -5.88 -8.49
C ALA A 71 10.34 -4.98 -7.81
N VAL A 72 10.37 -4.96 -6.48
CA VAL A 72 11.32 -4.14 -5.70
C VAL A 72 12.71 -4.77 -5.66
N TYR A 73 12.80 -6.09 -5.49
CA TYR A 73 14.06 -6.78 -5.21
C TYR A 73 14.60 -7.65 -6.36
N GLY A 74 13.82 -7.84 -7.42
CA GLY A 74 14.20 -8.64 -8.58
C GLY A 74 14.20 -10.16 -8.34
N GLN A 75 13.75 -10.62 -7.17
CA GLN A 75 13.73 -12.03 -6.79
C GLN A 75 12.51 -12.36 -5.90
N ALA A 76 12.20 -13.65 -5.75
CA ALA A 76 11.16 -14.10 -4.82
C ALA A 76 11.63 -13.98 -3.36
N PRO A 77 10.71 -13.86 -2.39
CA PRO A 77 11.03 -14.10 -0.98
C PRO A 77 11.65 -15.50 -0.83
N ALA A 78 12.75 -15.63 -0.07
CA ALA A 78 13.39 -16.92 0.16
C ALA A 78 12.71 -17.70 1.30
N SER A 79 12.02 -16.97 2.19
CA SER A 79 11.26 -17.51 3.30
C SER A 79 10.06 -16.61 3.65
N ASP A 80 9.12 -17.14 4.43
CA ASP A 80 7.99 -16.37 4.97
C ASP A 80 8.44 -15.21 5.87
N ALA A 81 9.67 -15.25 6.42
CA ALA A 81 10.23 -14.18 7.21
C ALA A 81 10.69 -12.98 6.37
N ASP A 82 10.91 -13.17 5.06
CA ASP A 82 11.32 -12.09 4.16
C ASP A 82 10.14 -11.19 3.77
N LEU A 83 8.91 -11.70 3.91
CA LEU A 83 7.66 -11.03 3.57
C LEU A 83 6.59 -11.39 4.62
N VAL A 84 6.43 -10.51 5.60
CA VAL A 84 5.43 -10.68 6.66
C VAL A 84 4.28 -9.72 6.43
N LEU A 85 3.10 -10.22 6.04
CA LEU A 85 1.90 -9.40 5.90
C LEU A 85 1.51 -8.77 7.25
N ARG A 86 1.27 -7.45 7.25
CA ARG A 86 0.97 -6.68 8.46
C ARG A 86 -0.38 -6.00 8.44
N ASP A 87 -0.83 -5.53 7.28
CA ASP A 87 -2.12 -4.87 7.14
C ASP A 87 -2.61 -4.89 5.69
N GLU A 88 -3.88 -4.56 5.51
CA GLU A 88 -4.46 -4.24 4.21
C GLU A 88 -5.46 -3.09 4.34
N TYR A 89 -5.53 -2.27 3.29
CA TYR A 89 -6.46 -1.17 3.17
C TYR A 89 -7.58 -1.53 2.19
N LEU A 90 -8.82 -1.43 2.66
CA LEU A 90 -10.04 -1.63 1.87
C LEU A 90 -10.71 -0.27 1.63
N GLY A 91 -10.54 0.28 0.44
CA GLY A 91 -11.19 1.51 -0.02
C GLY A 91 -12.65 1.26 -0.36
N TRP A 92 -13.51 1.23 0.66
CA TRP A 92 -14.95 1.01 0.49
C TRP A 92 -15.63 2.19 -0.21
N ILE A 93 -16.46 1.90 -1.22
CA ILE A 93 -17.29 2.92 -1.89
C ILE A 93 -18.45 3.32 -0.96
N ARG A 94 -18.51 4.60 -0.58
CA ARG A 94 -19.42 5.12 0.47
C ARG A 94 -20.66 5.89 -0.03
N ARG A 95 -21.12 5.76 -1.29
CA ARG A 95 -22.21 6.62 -1.82
C ARG A 95 -23.22 5.94 -2.75
N PRO A 96 -24.51 6.36 -2.73
CA PRO A 96 -25.32 6.77 -1.57
C PRO A 96 -25.78 5.58 -0.71
N VAL A 97 -25.54 4.35 -1.16
CA VAL A 97 -25.77 3.11 -0.41
C VAL A 97 -24.40 2.45 -0.21
N PRO A 98 -24.02 2.02 1.00
CA PRO A 98 -22.80 1.26 1.21
C PRO A 98 -22.83 0.02 0.30
N THR A 99 -21.99 0.03 -0.73
CA THR A 99 -21.84 -1.14 -1.57
C THR A 99 -20.84 -2.08 -0.91
N ARG A 100 -21.02 -3.39 -1.11
CA ARG A 100 -20.03 -4.40 -0.73
C ARG A 100 -18.88 -4.47 -1.76
N HIS A 101 -18.46 -3.31 -2.27
CA HIS A 101 -17.42 -3.17 -3.29
C HIS A 101 -16.35 -2.19 -2.81
N ILE A 102 -15.11 -2.47 -3.21
CA ILE A 102 -13.94 -1.63 -2.98
C ILE A 102 -13.46 -1.07 -4.32
N ASP A 103 -13.19 0.23 -4.40
CA ASP A 103 -12.57 0.86 -5.58
C ASP A 103 -11.05 1.03 -5.44
N TYR A 104 -10.53 0.82 -4.23
CA TYR A 104 -9.13 0.92 -3.90
C TYR A 104 -8.71 -0.22 -2.96
N TYR A 105 -7.54 -0.79 -3.19
CA TYR A 105 -6.95 -1.81 -2.32
C TYR A 105 -5.48 -1.52 -2.08
N GLY A 106 -4.99 -1.88 -0.90
CA GLY A 106 -3.58 -1.84 -0.59
C GLY A 106 -3.18 -2.94 0.37
N VAL A 107 -1.92 -3.34 0.31
CA VAL A 107 -1.33 -4.31 1.22
C VAL A 107 -0.06 -3.74 1.83
N THR A 108 0.14 -4.02 3.12
CA THR A 108 1.32 -3.63 3.87
C THR A 108 2.02 -4.88 4.37
N PHE A 109 3.32 -4.98 4.13
CA PHE A 109 4.15 -6.08 4.61
C PHE A 109 5.51 -5.58 5.10
N ASP A 110 6.12 -6.33 6.00
CA ASP A 110 7.46 -6.07 6.49
C ASP A 110 8.48 -6.92 5.75
N HIS A 111 9.64 -6.32 5.49
CA HIS A 111 10.84 -6.98 5.01
C HIS A 111 12.02 -6.66 5.91
N CYS A 112 12.62 -7.67 6.54
CA CYS A 112 13.74 -7.55 7.49
C CYS A 112 13.48 -6.60 8.68
N VAL A 113 12.23 -6.25 8.98
CA VAL A 113 11.87 -5.39 10.12
C VAL A 113 11.96 -6.22 11.42
N PRO A 114 12.71 -5.76 12.44
CA PRO A 114 12.74 -6.43 13.74
C PRO A 114 11.35 -6.49 14.38
N GLU A 115 11.03 -7.57 15.08
CA GLU A 115 9.69 -7.76 15.69
C GLU A 115 9.27 -6.65 16.66
N ASN A 116 10.25 -6.02 17.33
CA ASN A 116 10.03 -4.97 18.31
C ASN A 116 10.12 -3.54 17.72
N ASP A 117 10.26 -3.40 16.41
CA ASP A 117 10.26 -2.09 15.75
C ASP A 117 8.81 -1.66 15.43
N GLU A 118 8.27 -0.78 16.27
CA GLU A 118 6.89 -0.28 16.13
C GLU A 118 6.76 0.84 15.08
N ASP A 119 7.86 1.52 14.75
CA ASP A 119 7.90 2.63 13.79
C ASP A 119 8.99 2.43 12.73
N PRO A 120 8.96 1.32 11.96
CA PRO A 120 9.95 1.07 10.92
C PRO A 120 9.87 2.13 9.82
N GLU A 121 10.96 2.26 9.08
CA GLU A 121 10.98 3.08 7.88
C GLU A 121 10.04 2.49 6.81
N VAL A 122 9.30 3.37 6.12
CA VAL A 122 8.24 2.97 5.19
C VAL A 122 8.60 3.27 3.74
N LEU A 123 8.45 2.26 2.88
CA LEU A 123 8.43 2.43 1.44
C LEU A 123 6.99 2.43 0.94
N GLN A 124 6.50 3.61 0.58
CA GLN A 124 5.19 3.81 -0.01
C GLN A 124 5.26 3.73 -1.54
N ILE A 125 4.47 2.83 -2.13
CA ILE A 125 4.36 2.61 -3.57
C ILE A 125 2.89 2.80 -3.96
N ASN A 126 2.62 3.64 -4.96
CA ASN A 126 1.27 3.80 -5.48
C ASN A 126 1.18 3.22 -6.89
N ILE A 127 0.12 2.47 -7.16
CA ILE A 127 -0.25 2.00 -8.50
C ILE A 127 -1.04 3.09 -9.22
N PHE A 128 -0.72 3.28 -10.50
CA PHE A 128 -1.36 4.24 -11.39
C PHE A 128 -2.10 3.49 -12.50
N GLU A 129 -3.42 3.68 -12.55
CA GLU A 129 -4.29 3.24 -13.64
C GLU A 129 -4.03 4.13 -14.88
N MET A 130 -4.11 3.55 -16.08
CA MET A 130 -3.79 4.24 -17.34
C MET A 130 -4.90 4.12 -18.39
N ASP A 131 -5.84 3.19 -18.23
CA ASP A 131 -6.77 2.83 -19.30
C ASP A 131 -8.05 3.69 -19.27
N ASP A 132 -8.51 4.14 -18.09
CA ASP A 132 -9.79 4.84 -17.93
C ASP A 132 -9.69 6.34 -18.27
N ASP A 133 -8.59 6.99 -17.88
CA ASP A 133 -8.39 8.44 -18.04
C ASP A 133 -7.24 8.81 -19.00
N ASP A 134 -6.81 7.85 -19.83
CA ASP A 134 -5.64 7.96 -20.70
C ASP A 134 -4.40 8.47 -19.92
N GLY A 135 -4.21 8.00 -18.69
CA GLY A 135 -3.10 8.33 -17.80
C GLY A 135 -3.10 9.76 -17.26
N ALA A 136 -4.25 10.45 -17.24
CA ALA A 136 -4.35 11.82 -16.75
C ALA A 136 -3.95 11.93 -15.26
N TYR A 137 -4.40 11.01 -14.43
CA TYR A 137 -4.03 10.94 -13.01
C TYR A 137 -2.53 10.71 -12.83
N ALA A 138 -1.94 9.81 -13.62
CA ALA A 138 -0.50 9.55 -13.59
C ALA A 138 0.32 10.80 -13.96
N ARG A 139 -0.06 11.50 -15.03
CA ARG A 139 0.60 12.76 -15.44
C ARG A 139 0.48 13.86 -14.37
N ALA A 140 -0.64 13.91 -13.65
CA ALA A 140 -0.83 14.87 -12.56
C ALA A 140 -0.01 14.49 -11.32
N GLY A 141 0.18 13.19 -11.06
CA GLY A 141 0.79 12.66 -9.84
C GLY A 141 2.30 12.40 -9.90
N LEU A 142 2.89 12.20 -11.08
CA LEU A 142 4.28 11.79 -11.25
C LEU A 142 5.22 12.96 -11.59
N LEU A 143 6.51 12.76 -11.26
CA LEU A 143 7.59 13.70 -11.56
C LEU A 143 8.23 13.50 -12.94
N PHE A 144 7.81 12.46 -13.67
CA PHE A 144 8.32 12.12 -14.99
C PHE A 144 7.17 11.95 -15.99
N PRO A 145 7.41 12.21 -17.28
CA PRO A 145 6.41 11.98 -18.31
C PRO A 145 6.13 10.47 -18.44
N VAL A 146 4.86 10.12 -18.63
CA VAL A 146 4.41 8.76 -18.86
C VAL A 146 3.62 8.70 -20.17
N ASP A 147 3.96 7.74 -21.02
CA ASP A 147 3.19 7.39 -22.21
C ASP A 147 2.23 6.24 -21.86
N PRO A 148 0.91 6.47 -21.79
CA PRO A 148 -0.08 5.44 -21.46
C PRO A 148 0.00 4.22 -22.38
N ARG A 149 0.43 4.39 -23.64
CA ARG A 149 0.52 3.31 -24.63
C ARG A 149 1.56 2.25 -24.26
N GLN A 150 2.52 2.58 -23.42
CA GLN A 150 3.52 1.62 -22.91
C GLN A 150 2.94 0.68 -21.85
N TYR A 151 1.81 1.06 -21.24
CA TYR A 151 1.19 0.35 -20.12
C TYR A 151 -0.14 -0.30 -20.52
N ALA A 152 -0.89 0.35 -21.43
CA ALA A 152 -2.20 -0.09 -21.88
C ALA A 152 -2.22 -1.58 -22.28
N GLY A 153 -2.96 -2.38 -21.52
CA GLY A 153 -3.16 -3.82 -21.77
C GLY A 153 -1.93 -4.72 -21.60
N VAL A 154 -0.80 -4.21 -21.09
CA VAL A 154 0.45 -5.00 -20.97
C VAL A 154 1.05 -4.94 -19.56
N LYS A 155 1.19 -3.74 -18.98
CA LYS A 155 1.87 -3.53 -17.69
C LYS A 155 1.12 -2.51 -16.85
N ILE A 156 1.19 -2.68 -15.54
CA ILE A 156 0.61 -1.73 -14.59
C ILE A 156 1.76 -0.92 -13.98
N LEU A 157 1.66 0.40 -14.08
CA LEU A 157 2.66 1.30 -13.50
C LEU A 157 2.47 1.39 -11.99
N ALA A 158 3.56 1.25 -11.25
CA ALA A 158 3.65 1.64 -9.86
C ALA A 158 4.87 2.51 -9.62
N ALA A 159 4.77 3.50 -8.73
CA ALA A 159 5.87 4.39 -8.42
C ALA A 159 6.04 4.58 -6.90
N PRO A 160 7.27 4.43 -6.38
CA PRO A 160 7.62 4.90 -5.05
C PRO A 160 7.33 6.38 -4.86
N ARG A 161 7.07 6.79 -3.62
CA ARG A 161 6.69 8.17 -3.30
C ARG A 161 7.71 9.23 -3.74
N CYS A 162 9.00 8.92 -3.76
CA CYS A 162 10.04 9.85 -4.20
C CYS A 162 9.92 10.27 -5.67
N CYS A 163 9.24 9.48 -6.52
CA CYS A 163 8.97 9.83 -7.91
C CYS A 163 7.59 10.47 -8.14
N GLN A 164 6.88 10.81 -7.06
CA GLN A 164 5.57 11.43 -7.11
C GLN A 164 5.63 12.89 -6.67
N ARG A 165 4.72 13.72 -7.19
CA ARG A 165 4.59 15.14 -6.81
C ARG A 165 4.12 15.30 -5.36
N ARG A 166 3.30 14.36 -4.87
CA ARG A 166 2.86 14.36 -3.48
C ARG A 166 4.05 14.06 -2.58
N ARG A 167 4.29 14.91 -1.59
CA ARG A 167 5.31 14.67 -0.57
C ARG A 167 4.76 13.75 0.51
N GLY A 168 5.34 12.56 0.66
CA GLY A 168 4.93 11.52 1.61
C GLY A 168 5.21 11.80 3.08
N LYS A 169 5.18 13.06 3.53
CA LYS A 169 5.60 13.44 4.90
C LYS A 169 4.85 12.70 6.00
N THR A 170 3.64 12.22 5.71
CA THR A 170 2.77 11.50 6.65
C THR A 170 2.69 10.00 6.35
N ASP A 171 3.35 9.49 5.30
CA ASP A 171 3.18 8.10 4.88
C ASP A 171 3.67 7.13 5.94
N ARG A 172 4.88 7.34 6.48
CA ARG A 172 5.45 6.50 7.55
C ARG A 172 4.49 6.39 8.73
N ARG A 173 4.08 7.54 9.29
CA ARG A 173 3.12 7.58 10.40
C ARG A 173 1.81 6.92 10.03
N ARG A 174 1.23 7.20 8.87
CA ARG A 174 -0.05 6.62 8.43
C ARG A 174 0.03 5.09 8.36
N VAL A 175 1.05 4.55 7.69
CA VAL A 175 1.20 3.12 7.46
C VAL A 175 1.50 2.39 8.77
N ASN A 176 2.41 2.90 9.62
CA ASN A 176 2.68 2.31 10.93
C ASN A 176 1.45 2.34 11.84
N ASN A 177 0.70 3.43 11.82
CA ASN A 177 -0.57 3.54 12.54
C ASN A 177 -1.62 2.52 12.05
N GLN A 178 -1.71 2.25 10.75
CA GLN A 178 -2.64 1.26 10.20
C GLN A 178 -2.30 -0.15 10.69
N VAL A 179 -1.02 -0.52 10.68
CA VAL A 179 -0.56 -1.80 11.24
C VAL A 179 -0.86 -1.90 12.73
N PHE A 180 -0.56 -0.85 13.50
CA PHE A 180 -0.87 -0.81 14.93
C PHE A 180 -2.37 -1.00 15.19
N MET A 181 -3.24 -0.27 14.47
CA MET A 181 -4.69 -0.39 14.62
C MET A 181 -5.19 -1.81 14.37
N ARG A 182 -4.67 -2.49 13.34
CA ARG A 182 -5.02 -3.88 13.06
C ARG A 182 -4.60 -4.78 14.22
N LEU A 183 -3.34 -4.73 14.62
CA LEU A 183 -2.82 -5.58 15.69
C LEU A 183 -3.60 -5.37 17.00
N ALA A 184 -3.90 -4.12 17.35
CA ALA A 184 -4.68 -3.79 18.54
C ALA A 184 -6.11 -4.37 18.45
N ARG A 185 -6.78 -4.24 17.30
CA ARG A 185 -8.11 -4.81 17.09
C ARG A 185 -8.10 -6.34 17.16
N ASP A 186 -7.11 -6.97 16.55
CA ASP A 186 -6.97 -8.43 16.54
C ASP A 186 -6.67 -8.98 17.96
N ASN A 187 -6.05 -8.16 18.82
CA ASN A 187 -5.86 -8.41 20.25
C ASN A 187 -7.06 -7.99 21.13
N GLY A 188 -8.19 -7.57 20.55
CA GLY A 188 -9.41 -7.21 21.27
C GLY A 188 -9.37 -5.85 21.99
N VAL A 189 -8.43 -4.97 21.64
CA VAL A 189 -8.36 -3.61 22.19
C VAL A 189 -9.51 -2.77 21.62
N SER A 190 -10.19 -2.01 22.48
CA SER A 190 -11.31 -1.16 22.06
C SER A 190 -10.86 0.01 21.19
N TRP A 191 -11.73 0.47 20.29
CA TRP A 191 -11.48 1.64 19.45
C TRP A 191 -11.14 2.90 20.26
N GLU A 192 -11.77 3.08 21.42
CA GLU A 192 -11.46 4.20 22.31
C GLU A 192 -10.02 4.13 22.82
N ALA A 193 -9.55 2.96 23.24
CA ALA A 193 -8.18 2.78 23.70
C ALA A 193 -7.18 2.99 22.57
N ILE A 194 -7.45 2.45 21.38
CA ILE A 194 -6.63 2.67 20.17
C ILE A 194 -6.52 4.17 19.86
N TYR A 195 -7.65 4.88 19.84
CA TYR A 195 -7.68 6.32 19.53
C TYR A 195 -6.90 7.14 20.56
N LYS A 196 -7.05 6.82 21.85
CA LYS A 196 -6.31 7.48 22.94
C LYS A 196 -4.80 7.31 22.78
N THR A 197 -4.34 6.13 22.37
CA THR A 197 -2.91 5.86 22.15
C THR A 197 -2.37 6.59 20.92
N MET A 198 -3.14 6.67 19.83
CA MET A 198 -2.69 7.25 18.57
C MET A 198 -2.76 8.78 18.52
N PHE A 199 -3.68 9.39 19.27
CA PHE A 199 -3.91 10.83 19.27
C PHE A 199 -3.95 11.41 20.69
N PRO A 200 -2.85 11.28 21.47
CA PRO A 200 -2.83 11.72 22.86
C PRO A 200 -3.04 13.25 23.00
N GLU A 201 -2.58 14.03 22.03
CA GLU A 201 -2.66 15.50 22.04
C GLU A 201 -4.10 16.04 21.93
N GLN A 202 -5.02 15.28 21.34
CA GLN A 202 -6.42 15.71 21.18
C GLN A 202 -7.23 15.64 22.49
N GLN A 203 -6.64 15.10 23.57
CA GLN A 203 -7.26 15.06 24.90
C GLN A 203 -7.10 16.39 25.67
N GLN A 204 -6.09 17.20 25.36
CA GLN A 204 -5.82 18.44 26.12
C GLN A 204 -6.77 19.60 25.79
N LEU A 205 -7.52 19.51 24.69
CA LEU A 205 -8.49 20.54 24.27
C LEU A 205 -9.89 20.39 24.91
N GLY A 206 -10.12 19.32 25.68
CA GLY A 206 -11.43 19.04 26.31
C GLY A 206 -11.56 19.41 27.80
N SER A 207 -10.51 19.97 28.41
CA SER A 207 -10.42 20.13 29.88
C SER A 207 -10.38 21.58 30.37
N THR A 208 -10.76 22.54 29.53
CA THR A 208 -11.02 23.93 29.97
C THR A 208 -12.48 24.29 29.69
N VAL A 209 -13.31 24.03 30.70
CA VAL A 209 -14.55 24.79 30.99
C VAL A 209 -14.49 25.16 32.46
#